data_AF-A0A848HM08-F1
#
_entry.id   AF-A0A848HM08-F1
#
_cell.length_a   1.000
_cell.length_b   1.000
_cell.length_c   1.000
_cell.angle_alpha   90.00
_cell.angle_beta   90.00
_cell.angle_gamma   90.00
#
_symmetry.space_group_name_H-M   'P 1'
#
loop_
_entity.id
_entity.type
_entity.pdbx_description
1 polymer ?
#
loop_
_entity_poly.entity_id
_entity_poly.type
_entity_poly.pdbx_seq_one_letter_code
_entity_poly.pdbx_strand_id
1 'polypeptide(L)'
;MLSPALEKIFKTPPWHATWRSRPFTVRTAVISRGRPGAADVFVTAADDILGLNAAQIAERLTIPSSPTGFRVIEFPTPQSGMASPVFRSAPGFIGGGRTLRGAREFVVPNQSLPLDSIIRTVR
;
A
#
# COMPACT_ATOMS: atom_id res chain seq x y z
N MET A 1 20.93 -19.10 -10.76
CA MET A 1 20.18 -20.29 -10.33
C MET A 1 18.79 -19.85 -9.91
N LEU A 2 17.77 -20.15 -10.71
CA LEU A 2 16.36 -19.98 -10.37
C LEU A 2 15.84 -21.30 -9.78
N SER A 3 14.92 -21.19 -8.82
CA SER A 3 14.38 -22.31 -8.02
C SER A 3 13.67 -23.38 -8.88
N PRO A 4 13.81 -24.70 -8.60
CA PRO A 4 13.27 -25.79 -9.43
C PRO A 4 11.73 -25.89 -9.50
N ALA A 5 11.00 -25.05 -8.77
CA ALA A 5 9.54 -25.17 -8.63
C ALA A 5 8.74 -24.70 -9.86
N LEU A 6 9.35 -23.95 -10.79
CA LEU A 6 8.67 -23.40 -11.98
C LEU A 6 8.69 -24.32 -13.21
N GLU A 7 9.49 -25.39 -13.20
CA GLU A 7 9.68 -26.24 -14.38
C GLU A 7 8.54 -27.27 -14.56
N LYS A 8 7.64 -27.40 -13.59
CA LYS A 8 6.63 -28.47 -13.55
C LYS A 8 5.29 -28.13 -14.23
N ILE A 9 5.09 -26.89 -14.69
CA ILE A 9 3.82 -26.44 -15.31
C ILE A 9 3.80 -26.65 -16.84
N PHE A 10 4.94 -26.95 -17.49
CA PHE A 10 5.07 -26.94 -18.95
C PHE A 10 5.29 -28.32 -19.61
N LYS A 11 4.68 -29.40 -19.12
CA LYS A 11 4.56 -30.64 -19.93
C LYS A 11 3.14 -30.76 -20.51
N THR A 12 2.98 -30.31 -21.75
CA THR A 12 1.78 -30.53 -22.56
C THR A 12 1.78 -31.94 -23.21
N PRO A 13 0.65 -32.64 -23.27
CA PRO A 13 0.51 -33.86 -24.07
C PRO A 13 0.50 -33.55 -25.59
N PRO A 14 0.89 -34.51 -26.45
CA PRO A 14 1.40 -34.23 -27.78
C PRO A 14 0.33 -34.40 -28.88
N TRP A 15 -0.77 -33.65 -28.86
CA TRP A 15 -1.61 -33.52 -30.06
C TRP A 15 -2.53 -32.29 -30.03
N HIS A 16 -2.47 -31.52 -31.12
CA HIS A 16 -3.28 -30.34 -31.50
C HIS A 16 -3.16 -29.06 -30.63
N ALA A 17 -2.33 -28.10 -31.10
CA ALA A 17 -2.76 -26.73 -31.39
C ALA A 17 -1.54 -25.87 -31.78
N THR A 18 -1.60 -25.24 -32.95
CA THR A 18 -0.71 -24.16 -33.38
C THR A 18 -0.76 -22.99 -32.40
N TRP A 19 0.24 -22.88 -31.52
CA TRP A 19 0.42 -21.76 -30.62
C TRP A 19 0.96 -20.56 -31.41
N ARG A 20 0.08 -19.60 -31.73
CA ARG A 20 0.55 -18.22 -31.99
C ARG A 20 1.10 -17.70 -30.67
N SER A 21 2.41 -17.47 -30.62
CA SER A 21 3.09 -16.78 -29.52
C SER A 21 2.55 -15.36 -29.40
N ARG A 22 1.43 -15.20 -28.70
CA ARG A 22 1.04 -13.89 -28.18
C ARG A 22 2.06 -13.56 -27.09
N PRO A 23 2.82 -12.46 -27.18
CA PRO A 23 3.63 -12.03 -26.06
C PRO A 23 2.68 -11.83 -24.89
N PHE A 24 2.81 -12.68 -23.88
CA PHE A 24 2.11 -12.49 -22.62
C PHE A 24 2.82 -11.32 -21.95
N THR A 25 2.34 -10.10 -22.16
CA THR A 25 2.77 -8.97 -21.35
C THR A 25 2.30 -9.28 -19.94
N VAL A 26 3.24 -9.73 -19.09
CA VAL A 26 3.05 -9.71 -17.64
C VAL A 26 2.86 -8.25 -17.28
N ARG A 27 1.61 -7.79 -17.27
CA ARG A 27 1.24 -6.54 -16.63
C ARG A 27 1.35 -6.80 -15.15
N THR A 28 2.57 -6.68 -14.61
CA THR A 28 2.73 -6.55 -13.16
C THR A 28 1.88 -5.35 -12.79
N ALA A 29 0.70 -5.59 -12.21
CA ALA A 29 -0.09 -4.52 -11.65
C ALA A 29 0.81 -3.90 -10.59
N VAL A 30 1.42 -2.78 -10.90
CA VAL A 30 2.21 -2.03 -9.94
C VAL A 30 1.22 -1.58 -8.89
N ILE A 31 1.16 -2.30 -7.78
CA ILE A 31 0.34 -1.91 -6.65
C ILE A 31 1.06 -0.69 -6.08
N SER A 32 0.49 0.50 -6.30
CA SER A 32 1.02 1.75 -5.76
C SER A 32 0.61 1.93 -4.30
N ARG A 33 1.39 2.71 -3.54
CA ARG A 33 1.08 3.09 -2.15
C ARG A 33 -0.26 3.82 -2.03
N GLY A 34 -0.68 4.54 -3.07
CA GLY A 34 -1.92 5.30 -3.08
C GLY A 34 -2.63 5.29 -4.41
N ARG A 35 -3.59 6.22 -4.56
CA ARG A 35 -4.42 6.35 -5.76
C ARG A 35 -3.56 6.70 -6.98
N PRO A 36 -3.88 6.18 -8.19
CA PRO A 36 -3.21 6.61 -9.41
C PRO A 36 -3.27 8.13 -9.59
N GLY A 37 -2.15 8.75 -9.96
CA GLY A 37 -2.05 10.19 -10.21
C GLY A 37 -1.81 11.07 -8.97
N ALA A 38 -1.89 10.53 -7.75
CA ALA A 38 -1.46 11.27 -6.56
C ALA A 38 0.08 11.37 -6.54
N ALA A 39 0.64 12.55 -6.22
CA ALA A 39 2.09 12.74 -6.11
C ALA A 39 2.67 12.06 -4.86
N ASP A 40 1.92 12.10 -3.76
CA ASP A 40 2.29 11.54 -2.47
C ASP A 40 1.12 10.84 -1.80
N VAL A 41 1.41 10.16 -0.69
CA VAL A 41 0.41 9.49 0.14
C VAL A 41 0.60 9.86 1.60
N PHE A 42 -0.51 10.02 2.32
CA PHE A 42 -0.50 10.11 3.77
C PHE A 42 -0.06 8.78 4.39
N VAL A 43 0.85 8.86 5.36
CA VAL A 43 1.25 7.71 6.18
C VAL A 43 1.35 8.12 7.63
N THR A 44 1.09 7.16 8.51
CA THR A 44 1.33 7.26 9.94
C THR A 44 2.24 6.12 10.37
N ALA A 45 2.80 6.19 11.57
CA ALA A 45 3.60 5.09 12.07
C ALA A 45 2.71 3.91 12.47
N ALA A 46 3.20 2.69 12.24
CA ALA A 46 2.45 1.47 12.54
C ALA A 46 2.02 1.40 14.02
N ASP A 47 2.91 1.78 14.95
CA ASP A 47 2.62 1.78 16.39
C ASP A 47 1.47 2.70 16.77
N ASP A 48 1.21 3.77 16.01
CA ASP A 48 0.16 4.74 16.34
C ASP A 48 -1.25 4.18 16.09
N ILE A 49 -1.36 3.08 15.34
CA ILE A 49 -2.61 2.38 15.03
C ILE A 49 -2.60 0.90 15.45
N LEU A 50 -1.55 0.44 16.14
CA LEU A 50 -1.43 -0.95 16.57
C LEU A 50 -2.56 -1.31 17.55
N GLY A 51 -3.24 -2.43 17.26
CA GLY A 51 -4.34 -2.92 18.10
C GLY A 51 -5.65 -2.13 18.00
N LEU A 52 -5.71 -1.07 17.17
CA LEU A 52 -6.94 -0.30 16.97
C LEU A 52 -7.88 -0.96 15.96
N ASN A 53 -9.18 -0.90 16.22
CA ASN A 53 -10.23 -1.23 15.24
C ASN A 53 -10.50 -0.07 14.27
N ALA A 54 -11.36 -0.26 13.26
CA ALA A 54 -11.58 0.78 12.25
C ALA A 54 -12.13 2.09 12.82
N ALA A 55 -13.08 2.04 13.77
CA ALA A 55 -13.62 3.25 14.39
C ALA A 55 -12.53 4.03 15.16
N GLN A 56 -11.70 3.31 15.91
CA GLN A 56 -10.58 3.90 16.64
C GLN A 56 -9.51 4.46 15.72
N ILE A 57 -9.22 3.81 14.58
CA ILE A 57 -8.31 4.33 13.55
C ILE A 57 -8.85 5.65 12.98
N ALA A 58 -10.15 5.70 12.66
CA ALA A 58 -10.77 6.90 12.11
C ALA A 58 -10.62 8.09 13.07
N GLU A 59 -10.88 7.88 14.36
CA GLU A 59 -10.69 8.90 15.38
C GLU A 59 -9.20 9.26 15.57
N ARG A 60 -8.33 8.27 15.76
CA ARG A 60 -6.89 8.42 15.97
C ARG A 60 -6.23 9.23 14.87
N LEU A 61 -6.62 8.98 13.62
CA LEU A 61 -6.07 9.64 12.45
C LEU A 61 -6.88 10.86 12.02
N THR A 62 -8.02 11.14 12.65
CA THR A 62 -8.91 12.26 12.30
C THR A 62 -9.34 12.19 10.82
N ILE A 63 -9.67 10.99 10.36
CA ILE A 63 -10.15 10.70 9.01
C ILE A 63 -11.63 10.27 9.06
N PRO A 64 -12.38 10.38 7.94
CA PRO A 64 -13.75 9.87 7.89
C PRO A 64 -13.83 8.39 8.24
N SER A 65 -14.88 8.00 8.96
CA SER A 65 -15.15 6.59 9.25
C SER A 65 -15.44 5.80 7.98
N SER A 66 -15.17 4.50 8.02
CA SER A 66 -15.46 3.58 6.92
C SER A 66 -16.34 2.44 7.39
N PRO A 67 -17.54 2.25 6.83
CA PRO A 67 -18.45 1.17 7.23
C PRO A 67 -17.94 -0.23 6.83
N THR A 68 -17.01 -0.30 5.87
CA THR A 68 -16.39 -1.56 5.43
C THR A 68 -14.99 -1.77 6.02
N GLY A 69 -14.55 -0.85 6.88
CA GLY A 69 -13.21 -0.83 7.47
C GLY A 69 -12.16 -0.16 6.58
N PHE A 70 -10.90 -0.26 6.98
CA PHE A 70 -9.76 0.31 6.27
C PHE A 70 -8.82 -0.77 5.74
N ARG A 71 -8.31 -0.56 4.52
CA ARG A 71 -7.18 -1.34 4.01
C ARG A 71 -5.89 -0.68 4.50
N VAL A 72 -5.20 -1.35 5.42
CA VAL A 72 -3.92 -0.92 5.97
C VAL A 72 -2.81 -1.56 5.15
N ILE A 73 -1.88 -0.72 4.68
CA ILE A 73 -0.68 -1.15 3.98
C ILE A 73 0.51 -0.72 4.84
N GLU A 74 1.22 -1.70 5.38
CA GLU A 74 2.37 -1.50 6.24
C GLU A 74 3.63 -1.88 5.47
N PHE A 75 4.66 -1.04 5.55
CA PHE A 75 5.90 -1.22 4.79
C PHE A 75 7.08 -0.60 5.55
N PRO A 76 8.32 -1.00 5.25
CA PRO A 76 9.50 -0.42 5.90
C PRO A 76 9.59 1.08 5.67
N THR A 77 10.07 1.80 6.68
CA THR A 77 10.30 3.24 6.56
C THR A 77 11.30 3.51 5.42
N PRO A 78 10.95 4.33 4.41
CA PRO A 78 11.86 4.63 3.31
C PRO A 78 13.04 5.46 3.80
N GLN A 79 14.23 5.20 3.26
CA GLN A 79 15.46 5.94 3.60
C GLN A 79 15.43 7.41 3.17
N SER A 80 14.56 7.78 2.23
CA SER A 80 14.43 9.13 1.69
C SER A 80 13.00 9.42 1.24
N GLY A 81 12.65 10.71 1.13
CA GLY A 81 11.36 11.16 0.62
C GLY A 81 10.23 11.18 1.65
N MET A 82 10.50 10.85 2.91
CA MET A 82 9.57 11.12 4.00
C MET A 82 9.57 12.61 4.32
N ALA A 83 8.39 13.22 4.38
CA ALA A 83 8.24 14.61 4.80
C ALA A 83 7.08 14.74 5.79
N SER A 84 7.19 15.71 6.71
CA SER A 84 6.07 16.17 7.54
C SER A 84 5.40 17.34 6.84
N PRO A 85 4.16 17.20 6.33
CA PRO A 85 3.49 18.28 5.64
C PRO A 85 2.89 19.26 6.64
N VAL A 86 3.63 20.32 6.96
CA VAL A 86 3.22 21.30 7.97
C VAL A 86 1.96 22.09 7.57
N PHE A 87 1.67 22.23 6.26
CA PHE A 87 0.60 23.09 5.71
C PHE A 87 -0.41 22.34 4.81
N ARG A 88 -0.67 21.06 5.05
CA ARG A 88 -1.67 20.30 4.26
C ARG A 88 -3.06 20.37 4.90
N SER A 89 -4.10 20.57 4.09
CA SER A 89 -5.50 20.70 4.53
C SER A 89 -6.38 19.49 4.22
N ALA A 90 -5.79 18.40 3.70
CA ALA A 90 -6.53 17.17 3.43
C ALA A 90 -6.99 16.51 4.75
N PRO A 91 -8.07 15.70 4.75
CA PRO A 91 -8.51 14.99 5.94
C PRO A 91 -7.39 14.17 6.58
N GLY A 92 -7.33 14.21 7.91
CA GLY A 92 -6.24 13.61 8.70
C GLY A 92 -5.01 14.49 8.86
N PHE A 93 -4.90 15.61 8.13
CA PHE A 93 -3.86 16.61 8.31
C PHE A 93 -4.39 17.80 9.12
N ILE A 94 -3.84 18.02 10.31
CA ILE A 94 -4.13 19.25 11.09
C ILE A 94 -2.93 20.21 11.17
N GLY A 95 -1.80 19.84 10.55
CA GLY A 95 -0.55 20.59 10.58
C GLY A 95 0.31 20.27 11.80
N GLY A 96 1.56 20.72 11.77
CA GLY A 96 2.54 20.47 12.85
C GLY A 96 3.06 19.02 12.93
N GLY A 97 2.80 18.19 11.92
CA GLY A 97 3.31 16.81 11.85
C GLY A 97 2.60 15.82 12.77
N ARG A 98 1.41 16.18 13.27
CA ARG A 98 0.57 15.29 14.08
C ARG A 98 -0.90 15.46 13.72
N THR A 99 -1.69 14.40 13.87
CA THR A 99 -3.15 14.45 13.80
C THR A 99 -3.75 15.09 15.05
N LEU A 100 -5.05 15.43 15.06
CA LEU A 100 -5.73 16.05 16.22
C LEU A 100 -5.66 15.18 17.48
N ARG A 101 -5.58 13.87 17.30
CA ARG A 101 -5.43 12.91 18.40
C ARG A 101 -3.98 12.54 18.68
N GLY A 102 -3.01 13.19 18.04
CA GLY A 102 -1.58 13.04 18.31
C GLY A 102 -0.90 11.88 17.58
N ALA A 103 -1.43 11.41 16.44
CA ALA A 103 -0.75 10.40 15.64
C ALA A 103 0.29 11.10 14.78
N ARG A 104 1.42 10.45 14.51
CA ARG A 104 2.43 11.03 13.64
C ARG A 104 1.89 11.12 12.22
N GLU A 105 2.15 12.25 11.57
CA GLU A 105 1.64 12.57 10.25
C GLU A 105 2.80 12.81 9.30
N PHE A 106 2.87 11.99 8.26
CA PHE A 106 3.90 12.08 7.24
C PHE A 106 3.30 11.90 5.86
N VAL A 107 4.11 12.26 4.86
CA VAL A 107 3.88 11.91 3.47
C VAL A 107 5.09 11.22 2.90
N VAL A 108 4.85 10.32 1.94
CA VAL A 108 5.88 9.70 1.13
C VAL A 108 5.47 9.73 -0.35
N PRO A 109 6.41 9.75 -1.31
CA PRO A 109 6.11 9.66 -2.72
C PRO A 109 5.24 8.45 -3.04
N ASN A 110 4.25 8.67 -3.90
CA ASN A 110 3.38 7.61 -4.39
C ASN A 110 4.14 6.78 -5.43
N GLN A 111 4.72 5.68 -4.98
CA GLN A 111 5.48 4.75 -5.80
C GLN A 111 4.91 3.34 -5.63
N SER A 112 5.49 2.38 -6.35
CA SER A 112 5.26 0.95 -6.15
C SER A 112 5.43 0.56 -4.67
N LEU A 113 4.58 -0.35 -4.20
CA LEU A 113 4.74 -0.96 -2.90
C LEU A 113 6.04 -1.79 -2.84
N PRO A 114 6.83 -1.67 -1.77
CA PRO A 114 7.92 -2.61 -1.48
C PRO A 114 7.42 -4.06 -1.44
N LEU A 115 8.26 -5.01 -1.85
CA LEU A 115 7.91 -6.44 -1.92
C LEU A 115 7.54 -7.05 -0.56
N ASP A 116 8.05 -6.47 0.53
CA ASP A 116 7.83 -6.90 1.91
C ASP A 116 6.69 -6.14 2.60
N SER A 117 5.84 -5.44 1.83
CA SER A 117 4.67 -4.76 2.38
C SER A 117 3.62 -5.76 2.88
N ILE A 118 3.05 -5.51 4.04
CA ILE A 118 1.93 -6.26 4.61
C ILE A 118 0.63 -5.52 4.30
N ILE A 119 -0.34 -6.22 3.71
CA ILE A 119 -1.67 -5.67 3.42
C ILE A 119 -2.70 -6.41 4.26
N ARG A 120 -3.50 -5.66 5.03
CA ARG A 120 -4.59 -6.21 5.83
C ARG A 120 -5.83 -5.31 5.80
N THR A 121 -6.98 -5.90 6.06
CA THR A 121 -8.21 -5.15 6.30
C THR A 121 -8.48 -5.10 7.79
N VAL A 122 -8.62 -3.90 8.34
CA VAL A 122 -9.08 -3.65 9.70
C VAL A 122 -10.54 -3.25 9.64
N ARG A 123 -11.40 -3.92 10.42
CA ARG A 123 -12.84 -3.64 10.50
C ARG A 123 -13.20 -2.97 11.82
#